data_AF-G0NFW8-F1
#
_entry.id   AF-G0NFW8-F1
#
_cell.length_a   1.000
_cell.length_b   1.000
_cell.length_c   1.000
_cell.angle_alpha   90.00
_cell.angle_beta   90.00
_cell.angle_gamma   90.00
#
_symmetry.space_group_name_H-M   'P 1'
#
loop_
_entity.id
_entity.type
_entity.pdbx_description
1 polymer ?
#
loop_
_entity_poly.entity_id
_entity_poly.type
_entity_poly.pdbx_seq_one_letter_code
_entity_poly.pdbx_strand_id
1 'polypeptide(L)'
;MADTQDHLDKIMRIQEQEYVPTNYPTSTRSHVQRHNFHLVENEDGTVEGKFTGEKKCMICNSVTSRSGRRELFKCDGQMNGEKANGQVIALEKRPFRACKSQFHLECITEYNCSGFDFAYAARIECQRRFLCPLHCCSVCNQELKKQSAYEAQLVECTKCFRAFHEKCCFPVGSKKVDVAIEFEKPAIFQMIVCPSHCRAAPALHHIPACCMPDCGVSGKLQECRNCIRSFHPRCRNVVQFNQHNRQMDAPKDLCDACLCEDVIVCIEQFMDLKEEFRIDMSCFGSIARYANNSCKNYNADFPWKMVCVGENKKGNLYEPRRYLVASKDIEKGKEVTISYGFINEFTGCFCDTCKPPVDPVELQWDKDAKDD
;
A
#
# COMPACT_ATOMS: atom_id res chain seq x y z
N MET A 1 11.71 18.96 7.63
CA MET A 1 10.93 19.74 8.62
C MET A 1 11.40 19.29 9.99
N ALA A 2 11.76 20.21 10.87
CA ALA A 2 12.12 19.86 12.25
C ALA A 2 10.85 19.44 12.99
N ASP A 3 10.88 18.29 13.67
CA ASP A 3 9.76 17.81 14.47
C ASP A 3 9.49 18.83 15.60
N THR A 4 8.37 19.54 15.53
CA THR A 4 7.94 20.40 16.65
C THR A 4 7.54 19.51 17.83
N GLN A 5 7.63 20.03 19.06
CA GLN A 5 7.17 19.27 20.23
C GLN A 5 5.71 18.84 20.09
N ASP A 6 4.83 19.71 19.56
CA ASP A 6 3.43 19.36 19.26
C ASP A 6 3.31 18.18 18.28
N HIS A 7 4.18 18.10 17.28
CA HIS A 7 4.20 16.98 16.34
C HIS A 7 4.59 15.67 17.03
N LEU A 8 5.63 15.71 17.86
CA LEU A 8 6.07 14.55 18.66
C LEU A 8 4.98 14.11 19.63
N ASP A 9 4.34 15.03 20.33
CA ASP A 9 3.25 14.75 21.27
C ASP A 9 2.04 14.12 20.56
N LYS A 10 1.80 14.47 19.28
CA LYS A 10 0.77 13.84 18.45
C LYS A 10 1.16 12.42 18.04
N ILE A 11 2.42 12.18 17.64
CA ILE A 11 2.92 10.83 17.34
C ILE A 11 2.81 9.95 18.59
N MET A 12 3.27 10.44 19.74
CA MET A 12 3.22 9.70 21.01
C MET A 12 1.78 9.33 21.37
N ARG A 13 0.82 10.27 21.25
CA ARG A 13 -0.61 9.98 21.48
C ARG A 13 -1.17 8.90 20.56
N ILE A 14 -0.73 8.82 19.31
CA ILE A 14 -1.15 7.76 18.38
C ILE A 14 -0.48 6.42 18.75
N GLN A 15 0.75 6.45 19.25
CA GLN A 15 1.47 5.25 19.71
C GLN A 15 0.95 4.71 21.04
N GLU A 16 0.48 5.59 21.93
CA GLU A 16 -0.13 5.28 23.23
C GLU A 16 -1.54 4.69 23.09
N GLN A 17 -2.22 4.92 21.97
CA GLN A 17 -3.40 4.14 21.64
C GLN A 17 -2.96 2.68 21.58
N GLU A 18 -3.53 1.84 22.47
CA GLU A 18 -3.37 0.39 22.36
C GLU A 18 -3.55 0.04 20.89
N TYR A 19 -2.62 -0.74 20.34
CA TYR A 19 -2.79 -1.28 19.00
C TYR A 19 -4.07 -2.09 19.04
N VAL A 20 -5.18 -1.44 18.67
CA VAL A 20 -6.41 -2.12 18.35
C VAL A 20 -5.98 -2.88 17.12
N PRO A 21 -5.90 -4.23 17.18
CA PRO A 21 -5.73 -5.00 15.97
C PRO A 21 -6.71 -4.43 14.99
N THR A 22 -6.30 -4.24 13.74
CA THR A 22 -7.27 -4.09 12.68
C THR A 22 -7.98 -5.44 12.58
N ASN A 23 -8.79 -5.78 13.60
CA ASN A 23 -10.00 -6.55 13.48
C ASN A 23 -10.50 -6.18 12.10
N TYR A 24 -10.74 -7.19 11.26
CA TYR A 24 -11.35 -7.03 9.96
C TYR A 24 -12.29 -5.82 10.03
N PRO A 25 -11.94 -4.71 9.36
CA PRO A 25 -12.53 -3.45 9.75
C PRO A 25 -14.04 -3.58 9.61
N THR A 26 -14.78 -3.19 10.65
CA THR A 26 -16.26 -3.34 10.66
C THR A 26 -16.89 -2.66 9.45
N SER A 27 -16.17 -1.72 8.84
CA SER A 27 -16.45 -1.16 7.53
C SER A 27 -15.18 -1.05 6.70
N THR A 28 -15.19 -1.56 5.48
CA THR A 28 -14.18 -1.25 4.46
C THR A 28 -14.55 0.04 3.76
N ARG A 29 -13.55 0.81 3.33
CA ARG A 29 -13.74 2.03 2.56
C ARG A 29 -13.19 1.86 1.16
N SER A 30 -13.96 2.29 0.16
CA SER A 30 -13.50 2.39 -1.22
C SER A 30 -12.55 3.59 -1.41
N HIS A 31 -11.89 3.64 -2.56
CA HIS A 31 -10.98 4.74 -2.91
C HIS A 31 -11.72 6.07 -2.95
N VAL A 32 -11.18 7.08 -2.26
CA VAL A 32 -11.78 8.42 -2.28
C VAL A 32 -11.31 9.21 -3.49
N GLN A 33 -12.22 9.98 -4.08
CA GLN A 33 -11.89 10.90 -5.16
C GLN A 33 -11.04 12.06 -4.62
N ARG A 34 -10.09 12.50 -5.42
CA ARG A 34 -9.22 13.63 -5.08
C ARG A 34 -9.95 14.94 -5.35
N HIS A 35 -10.75 15.40 -4.39
CA HIS A 35 -11.58 16.61 -4.54
C HIS A 35 -10.79 17.93 -4.46
N ASN A 36 -9.60 17.91 -3.87
CA ASN A 36 -8.77 19.10 -3.71
C ASN A 36 -7.90 19.42 -4.94
N PHE A 37 -7.95 18.61 -6.00
CA PHE A 37 -7.09 18.73 -7.17
C PHE A 37 -7.88 18.47 -8.46
N HIS A 38 -7.82 19.39 -9.41
CA HIS A 38 -8.48 19.25 -10.71
C HIS A 38 -7.50 19.52 -11.86
N LEU A 39 -7.75 18.85 -12.98
CA LEU A 39 -7.01 19.05 -14.22
C LEU A 39 -7.80 20.00 -15.12
N VAL A 40 -7.07 20.91 -15.78
CA VAL A 40 -7.56 21.78 -16.84
C VAL A 40 -6.72 21.50 -18.06
N GLU A 41 -7.36 21.12 -19.17
CA GLU A 41 -6.68 20.92 -20.45
C GLU A 41 -6.74 22.25 -21.22
N ASN A 42 -5.58 22.74 -21.62
CA ASN A 42 -5.41 23.98 -22.35
C ASN A 42 -5.59 23.73 -23.86
N GLU A 43 -5.83 24.80 -24.63
CA GLU A 43 -6.02 24.72 -26.09
C GLU A 43 -4.80 24.15 -26.84
N ASP A 44 -3.60 24.29 -26.27
CA ASP A 44 -2.35 23.77 -26.80
C ASP A 44 -2.10 22.29 -26.44
N GLY A 45 -3.06 21.63 -25.79
CA GLY A 45 -2.98 20.24 -25.34
C GLY A 45 -2.15 20.05 -24.06
N THR A 46 -1.63 21.12 -23.45
CA THR A 46 -0.99 21.02 -22.13
C THR A 46 -2.04 20.84 -21.04
N VAL A 47 -1.64 20.19 -19.94
CA VAL A 47 -2.53 19.93 -18.80
C VAL A 47 -2.03 20.67 -17.57
N GLU A 48 -2.87 21.54 -17.02
CA GLU A 48 -2.65 22.24 -15.76
C GLU A 48 -3.35 21.53 -14.60
N GLY A 49 -2.67 21.45 -13.46
CA GLY A 49 -3.21 20.94 -12.20
C GLY A 49 -3.44 22.07 -11.21
N LYS A 50 -4.68 22.23 -10.75
CA LYS A 50 -5.07 23.31 -9.83
C LYS A 50 -5.60 22.74 -8.51
N PHE A 51 -5.11 23.29 -7.40
CA PHE A 51 -5.64 22.98 -6.07
C PHE A 51 -6.79 23.92 -5.73
N THR A 52 -7.87 23.39 -5.16
CA THR A 52 -9.10 24.17 -4.88
C THR A 52 -8.95 25.17 -3.72
N GLY A 53 -7.84 25.14 -2.97
CA GLY A 53 -7.61 26.00 -1.80
C GLY A 53 -8.52 25.69 -0.59
N GLU A 54 -9.49 24.81 -0.75
CA GLU A 54 -10.49 24.50 0.26
C GLU A 54 -9.89 23.80 1.49
N LYS A 55 -10.31 24.24 2.68
CA LYS A 55 -9.93 23.62 3.96
C LYS A 55 -10.91 22.51 4.35
N LYS A 56 -10.95 21.44 3.55
CA LYS A 56 -11.80 20.25 3.77
C LYS A 56 -10.96 18.99 3.95
N CYS A 57 -11.49 18.03 4.69
CA CYS A 57 -10.89 16.70 4.83
C CYS A 57 -10.96 15.92 3.52
N MET A 58 -9.85 15.29 3.12
CA MET A 58 -9.73 14.46 1.92
C MET A 58 -10.69 13.26 1.89
N ILE A 59 -11.17 12.81 3.04
CA ILE A 59 -11.94 11.56 3.17
C ILE A 59 -13.43 11.82 3.30
N CYS A 60 -13.85 12.72 4.20
CA CYS A 60 -15.28 13.01 4.41
C CYS A 60 -15.78 14.22 3.59
N ASN A 61 -14.89 14.92 2.89
CA ASN A 61 -15.20 16.13 2.12
C ASN A 61 -15.93 17.23 2.93
N SER A 62 -15.62 17.33 4.23
CA SER A 62 -16.22 18.30 5.14
C SER A 62 -15.14 19.07 5.90
N VAL A 63 -15.51 20.27 6.37
CA VAL A 63 -14.71 21.06 7.33
C VAL A 63 -14.84 20.47 8.74
N THR A 64 -15.99 19.89 9.05
CA THR A 64 -16.33 19.33 10.37
C THR A 64 -16.49 17.82 10.29
N SER A 65 -15.87 17.11 11.23
CA SER A 65 -15.88 15.66 11.33
C SER A 65 -17.21 15.14 11.91
N ARG A 66 -17.40 13.81 11.97
CA ARG A 66 -18.62 13.20 12.53
C ARG A 66 -18.77 13.48 14.02
N SER A 67 -17.65 13.55 14.74
CA SER A 67 -17.62 13.94 16.16
C SER A 67 -17.67 15.46 16.40
N GLY A 68 -17.88 16.27 15.36
CA GLY A 68 -17.95 17.73 15.47
C GLY A 68 -16.58 18.43 15.48
N ARG A 69 -15.47 17.71 15.27
CA ARG A 69 -14.13 18.30 15.27
C ARG A 69 -13.85 19.04 13.97
N ARG A 70 -13.20 20.20 14.05
CA ARG A 70 -12.83 21.04 12.88
C ARG A 70 -11.33 20.97 12.53
N GLU A 71 -10.52 20.37 13.38
CA GLU A 71 -9.07 20.28 13.19
C GLU A 71 -8.73 19.37 12.01
N LEU A 72 -7.92 19.89 11.08
CA LEU A 72 -7.41 19.16 9.93
C LEU A 72 -5.90 18.96 10.09
N PHE A 73 -5.48 17.71 10.13
CA PHE A 73 -4.08 17.30 10.11
C PHE A 73 -3.56 17.39 8.69
N LYS A 74 -2.35 17.91 8.52
CA LYS A 74 -1.68 17.97 7.23
C LYS A 74 -0.81 16.73 7.06
N CYS A 75 -0.71 16.27 5.82
CA CYS A 75 0.26 15.26 5.45
C CYS A 75 1.69 15.83 5.55
N ASP A 76 2.62 15.07 6.12
CA ASP A 76 4.05 15.44 6.20
C ASP A 76 4.84 15.10 4.93
N GLY A 77 4.20 14.39 4.00
CA GLY A 77 4.80 13.98 2.74
C GLY A 77 5.02 15.15 1.77
N GLN A 78 5.79 14.87 0.73
CA GLN A 78 5.99 15.77 -0.40
C GLN A 78 5.40 15.17 -1.67
N MET A 79 4.93 16.02 -2.58
CA MET A 79 4.36 15.59 -3.85
C MET A 79 5.35 14.78 -4.67
N ASN A 80 4.81 13.80 -5.39
CA ASN A 80 5.61 12.87 -6.18
C ASN A 80 5.53 13.15 -7.68
N GLY A 81 6.56 12.72 -8.42
CA GLY A 81 6.58 12.76 -9.88
C GLY A 81 7.11 14.05 -10.51
N GLU A 82 7.68 15.00 -9.76
CA GLU A 82 8.27 16.21 -10.35
C GLU A 82 9.32 15.86 -11.41
N LYS A 83 9.26 16.50 -12.58
CA LYS A 83 10.14 16.25 -13.74
C LYS A 83 11.14 17.38 -13.94
N ALA A 84 12.34 17.02 -14.39
CA ALA A 84 13.31 17.93 -15.00
C ALA A 84 13.83 17.29 -16.29
N ASN A 85 13.92 18.06 -17.37
CA ASN A 85 14.40 17.59 -18.67
C ASN A 85 13.68 16.32 -19.17
N GLY A 86 12.37 16.23 -18.95
CA GLY A 86 11.54 15.11 -19.38
C GLY A 86 11.60 13.85 -18.50
N GLN A 87 12.41 13.83 -17.43
CA GLN A 87 12.56 12.68 -16.53
C GLN A 87 12.13 13.02 -15.11
N VAL A 88 11.60 12.04 -14.36
CA VAL A 88 11.25 12.21 -12.94
C VAL A 88 12.52 12.44 -12.13
N ILE A 89 12.53 13.52 -11.34
CA ILE A 89 13.65 13.88 -10.47
C ILE A 89 13.71 12.89 -9.31
N ALA A 90 14.91 12.36 -9.05
CA ALA A 90 15.19 11.53 -7.89
C ALA A 90 14.89 12.27 -6.58
N LEU A 91 14.44 11.54 -5.55
CA LEU A 91 13.88 12.13 -4.32
C LEU A 91 14.88 13.08 -3.63
N GLU A 92 16.15 12.71 -3.59
CA GLU A 92 17.25 13.44 -2.97
C GLU A 92 17.62 14.75 -3.69
N LYS A 93 17.23 14.90 -4.96
CA LYS A 93 17.47 16.11 -5.77
C LYS A 93 16.21 16.96 -5.94
N ARG A 94 15.06 16.46 -5.50
CA ARG A 94 13.76 17.10 -5.73
C ARG A 94 13.59 18.31 -4.80
N PRO A 95 13.15 19.47 -5.33
CA PRO A 95 12.68 20.57 -4.49
C PRO A 95 11.55 20.08 -3.56
N PHE A 96 11.58 20.49 -2.29
CA PHE A 96 10.53 20.07 -1.36
C PHE A 96 9.20 20.76 -1.72
N ARG A 97 8.21 19.97 -2.15
CA ARG A 97 6.84 20.43 -2.44
C ARG A 97 5.87 19.76 -1.48
N ALA A 98 5.48 20.46 -0.41
CA ALA A 98 4.61 19.89 0.62
C ALA A 98 3.30 19.33 0.03
N CYS A 99 2.91 18.12 0.46
CA CYS A 99 1.63 17.52 0.12
C CYS A 99 0.48 18.42 0.59
N LYS A 100 -0.52 18.60 -0.27
CA LYS A 100 -1.69 19.47 -0.02
C LYS A 100 -2.87 18.72 0.60
N SER A 101 -2.70 17.45 0.93
CA SER A 101 -3.74 16.64 1.57
C SER A 101 -3.85 16.96 3.05
N GLN A 102 -5.08 17.04 3.52
CA GLN A 102 -5.41 17.28 4.92
C GLN A 102 -6.64 16.46 5.32
N PHE A 103 -6.74 16.07 6.59
CA PHE A 103 -7.78 15.16 7.05
C PHE A 103 -8.09 15.32 8.54
N HIS A 104 -9.33 15.01 8.94
CA HIS A 104 -9.62 14.80 10.36
C HIS A 104 -8.90 13.53 10.82
N LEU A 105 -8.34 13.54 12.03
CA LEU A 105 -7.63 12.38 12.58
C LEU A 105 -8.51 11.11 12.58
N GLU A 106 -9.76 11.23 13.03
CA GLU A 106 -10.71 10.09 13.01
C GLU A 106 -10.94 9.55 11.60
N CYS A 107 -11.04 10.44 10.60
CA CYS A 107 -11.33 10.02 9.24
C CYS A 107 -10.16 9.25 8.62
N ILE A 108 -8.92 9.70 8.84
CA ILE A 108 -7.73 9.03 8.28
C ILE A 108 -7.40 7.73 9.03
N THR A 109 -7.63 7.68 10.33
CA THR A 109 -7.41 6.47 11.13
C THR A 109 -8.42 5.36 10.77
N GLU A 110 -9.65 5.73 10.41
CA GLU A 110 -10.67 4.79 9.90
C GLU A 110 -10.50 4.47 8.40
N TYR A 111 -9.62 5.17 7.67
CA TYR A 111 -9.43 4.94 6.25
C TYR A 111 -8.53 3.74 6.02
N ASN A 112 -9.07 2.71 5.36
CA ASN A 112 -8.44 1.40 5.23
C ASN A 112 -8.47 0.86 3.79
N CYS A 113 -8.69 1.73 2.80
CA CYS A 113 -8.76 1.31 1.42
C CYS A 113 -7.43 0.69 0.95
N SER A 114 -7.49 -0.42 0.23
CA SER A 114 -6.31 -1.24 -0.13
C SER A 114 -5.41 -1.58 1.07
N GLY A 115 -6.00 -1.75 2.26
CA GLY A 115 -5.29 -2.08 3.50
C GLY A 115 -4.46 -0.93 4.08
N PHE A 116 -4.70 0.32 3.65
CA PHE A 116 -3.97 1.48 4.16
C PHE A 116 -4.12 1.59 5.68
N ASP A 117 -3.05 1.96 6.37
CA ASP A 117 -3.00 2.04 7.82
C ASP A 117 -2.21 3.29 8.21
N PHE A 118 -2.95 4.32 8.63
CA PHE A 118 -2.36 5.60 9.01
C PHE A 118 -1.44 5.49 10.22
N ALA A 119 -1.82 4.66 11.21
CA ALA A 119 -1.04 4.48 12.42
C ALA A 119 0.29 3.79 12.13
N TYR A 120 0.33 2.89 11.14
CA TYR A 120 1.58 2.28 10.70
C TYR A 120 2.61 3.33 10.24
N ALA A 121 2.22 4.30 9.40
CA ALA A 121 3.16 5.32 8.91
C ALA A 121 3.69 6.23 10.04
N ALA A 122 2.85 6.52 11.04
CA ALA A 122 3.20 7.38 12.16
C ALA A 122 4.22 6.76 13.14
N ARG A 123 4.40 5.44 13.13
CA ARG A 123 5.31 4.73 14.06
C ARG A 123 6.76 5.10 13.83
N ILE A 124 7.51 5.20 14.93
CA ILE A 124 8.94 5.50 14.94
C ILE A 124 9.75 4.44 14.17
N GLU A 125 9.34 3.19 14.26
CA GLU A 125 9.95 2.05 13.59
C GLU A 125 9.66 2.00 12.07
N CYS A 126 8.75 2.86 11.61
CA CYS A 126 8.33 2.93 10.22
C CYS A 126 8.79 4.26 9.60
N GLN A 127 7.85 5.18 9.33
CA GLN A 127 8.16 6.45 8.66
C GLN A 127 8.26 7.61 9.65
N ARG A 128 7.76 7.45 10.89
CA ARG A 128 7.65 8.49 11.91
C ARG A 128 7.00 9.77 11.35
N ARG A 129 5.97 9.62 10.51
CA ARG A 129 5.35 10.72 9.76
C ARG A 129 3.86 10.46 9.54
N PHE A 130 3.07 11.53 9.51
CA PHE A 130 1.68 11.50 9.08
C PHE A 130 1.62 11.51 7.56
N LEU A 131 1.69 10.31 6.98
CA LEU A 131 1.62 10.12 5.53
C LEU A 131 0.22 9.74 5.10
N CYS A 132 -0.27 10.37 4.03
CA CYS A 132 -1.53 10.02 3.41
C CYS A 132 -1.35 8.91 2.35
N PRO A 133 -2.44 8.32 1.83
CA PRO A 133 -2.41 7.32 0.76
C PRO A 133 -1.64 7.72 -0.53
N LEU A 134 -1.37 9.01 -0.78
CA LEU A 134 -0.52 9.42 -1.90
C LEU A 134 0.98 9.19 -1.66
N HIS A 135 1.38 8.82 -0.45
CA HIS A 135 2.75 8.45 -0.08
C HIS A 135 2.87 6.97 0.30
N CYS A 136 1.90 6.16 -0.12
CA CYS A 136 1.89 4.72 0.08
C CYS A 136 1.47 4.06 -1.23
N CYS A 137 2.30 3.18 -1.78
CA CYS A 137 1.96 2.44 -2.98
C CYS A 137 0.77 1.51 -2.70
N SER A 138 -0.35 1.75 -3.40
CA SER A 138 -1.60 1.01 -3.24
C SER A 138 -1.42 -0.49 -3.48
N VAL A 139 -0.57 -0.88 -4.42
CA VAL A 139 -0.33 -2.29 -4.77
C VAL A 139 0.54 -2.95 -3.70
N CYS A 140 1.73 -2.44 -3.40
CA CYS A 140 2.60 -2.99 -2.37
C CYS A 140 1.89 -3.10 -1.02
N ASN A 141 1.08 -2.11 -0.66
CA ASN A 141 0.34 -2.13 0.59
C ASN A 141 -0.74 -3.23 0.61
N GLN A 142 -1.44 -3.44 -0.50
CA GLN A 142 -2.41 -4.53 -0.66
C GLN A 142 -1.73 -5.91 -0.61
N GLU A 143 -0.50 -6.02 -1.12
CA GLU A 143 0.33 -7.23 -1.03
C GLU A 143 1.05 -7.38 0.33
N LEU A 144 0.67 -6.59 1.35
CA LEU A 144 1.27 -6.52 2.69
C LEU A 144 2.77 -6.21 2.74
N LYS A 145 3.35 -5.70 1.66
CA LYS A 145 4.73 -5.19 1.64
C LYS A 145 4.76 -3.77 2.19
N LYS A 146 4.29 -3.58 3.44
CA LYS A 146 4.05 -2.26 4.03
C LYS A 146 5.29 -1.38 4.04
N GLN A 147 6.47 -1.90 4.40
CA GLN A 147 7.70 -1.09 4.38
C GLN A 147 8.02 -0.61 2.96
N SER A 148 8.04 -1.53 1.99
CA SER A 148 8.26 -1.17 0.59
C SER A 148 7.19 -0.23 0.04
N ALA A 149 5.94 -0.31 0.51
CA ALA A 149 4.87 0.57 0.07
C ALA A 149 5.17 2.06 0.32
N TYR A 150 5.99 2.39 1.33
CA TYR A 150 6.43 3.76 1.62
C TYR A 150 7.77 4.14 0.97
N GLU A 151 8.35 3.27 0.15
CA GLU A 151 9.55 3.62 -0.64
C GLU A 151 9.27 4.81 -1.58
N ALA A 152 10.34 5.54 -1.88
CA ALA A 152 10.30 6.71 -2.75
C ALA A 152 9.89 6.38 -4.19
N GLN A 153 9.79 7.41 -5.04
CA GLN A 153 9.49 7.28 -6.48
C GLN A 153 8.09 6.74 -6.78
N LEU A 154 7.10 7.37 -6.15
CA LEU A 154 5.70 7.14 -6.44
C LEU A 154 5.22 8.00 -7.62
N VAL A 155 4.18 7.52 -8.31
CA VAL A 155 3.37 8.27 -9.25
C VAL A 155 1.95 8.35 -8.70
N GLU A 156 1.41 9.56 -8.64
CA GLU A 156 0.10 9.83 -8.05
C GLU A 156 -1.01 9.73 -9.11
N CYS A 157 -2.18 9.22 -8.71
CA CYS A 157 -3.37 9.40 -9.52
C CYS A 157 -3.90 10.84 -9.43
N THR A 158 -4.30 11.39 -10.57
CA THR A 158 -4.92 12.72 -10.66
C THR A 158 -6.38 12.73 -10.18
N LYS A 159 -7.05 11.58 -10.17
CA LYS A 159 -8.50 11.46 -9.93
C LYS A 159 -8.87 10.81 -8.60
N CYS A 160 -8.09 9.84 -8.11
CA CYS A 160 -8.31 9.22 -6.79
C CYS A 160 -7.10 9.37 -5.88
N PHE A 161 -7.34 9.06 -4.62
CA PHE A 161 -6.36 9.14 -3.56
C PHE A 161 -5.47 7.88 -3.50
N ARG A 162 -4.82 7.58 -4.62
CA ARG A 162 -3.87 6.46 -4.78
C ARG A 162 -2.55 6.92 -5.35
N ALA A 163 -1.49 6.23 -4.96
CA ALA A 163 -0.18 6.31 -5.57
C ALA A 163 0.39 4.91 -5.83
N PHE A 164 1.38 4.84 -6.71
CA PHE A 164 1.98 3.60 -7.18
C PHE A 164 3.48 3.78 -7.36
N HIS A 165 4.31 2.78 -7.09
CA HIS A 165 5.71 2.87 -7.52
C HIS A 165 5.79 2.94 -9.03
N GLU A 166 6.54 3.91 -9.53
CA GLU A 166 6.71 4.14 -10.96
C GLU A 166 7.32 2.92 -11.68
N LYS A 167 8.25 2.22 -11.02
CA LYS A 167 9.01 1.12 -11.62
C LYS A 167 8.29 -0.23 -11.61
N CYS A 168 7.68 -0.60 -10.48
CA CYS A 168 7.22 -1.97 -10.25
C CYS A 168 5.71 -2.10 -10.01
N CYS A 169 4.98 -0.99 -9.83
CA CYS A 169 3.56 -1.02 -9.52
C CYS A 169 2.74 -0.11 -10.43
N PHE A 170 3.32 0.35 -11.55
CA PHE A 170 2.65 1.20 -12.51
C PHE A 170 1.41 0.50 -13.08
N PRO A 171 0.19 1.02 -12.83
CA PRO A 171 -0.99 0.27 -13.21
C PRO A 171 -1.15 0.26 -14.74
N VAL A 172 -1.21 -0.94 -15.27
CA VAL A 172 -1.49 -1.28 -16.64
C VAL A 172 -2.86 -0.75 -17.06
N GLY A 173 -2.95 -0.08 -18.21
CA GLY A 173 -4.13 0.69 -18.60
C GLY A 173 -4.23 2.06 -17.89
N SER A 174 -3.13 2.57 -17.33
CA SER A 174 -3.07 3.97 -16.90
C SER A 174 -2.69 4.89 -18.05
N LYS A 175 -3.34 6.04 -18.14
CA LYS A 175 -2.88 7.15 -19.00
C LYS A 175 -1.86 7.98 -18.23
N LYS A 176 -0.63 8.09 -18.72
CA LYS A 176 0.36 9.07 -18.21
C LYS A 176 -0.08 10.47 -18.59
N VAL A 177 0.06 11.40 -17.66
CA VAL A 177 -0.24 12.81 -17.88
C VAL A 177 0.85 13.63 -17.22
N ASP A 178 1.52 14.45 -18.01
CA ASP A 178 2.40 15.50 -17.50
C ASP A 178 1.53 16.69 -17.10
N VAL A 179 1.58 17.06 -15.82
CA VAL A 179 0.71 18.08 -15.24
C VAL A 179 1.55 19.26 -14.77
N ALA A 180 1.35 20.42 -15.38
CA ALA A 180 1.94 21.67 -14.92
C ALA A 180 1.21 22.15 -13.66
N ILE A 181 1.93 22.35 -12.56
CA ILE A 181 1.36 22.80 -11.28
C ILE A 181 2.07 24.08 -10.85
N GLU A 182 1.27 25.08 -10.52
CA GLU A 182 1.76 26.36 -10.01
C GLU A 182 2.09 26.25 -8.51
N PHE A 183 3.35 26.55 -8.19
CA PHE A 183 3.86 26.78 -6.85
C PHE A 183 4.59 28.13 -6.84
N GLU A 184 5.53 28.36 -5.91
CA GLU A 184 6.47 29.49 -6.00
C GLU A 184 7.27 29.51 -7.30
N LYS A 185 7.53 28.32 -7.85
CA LYS A 185 8.12 28.12 -9.18
C LYS A 185 7.28 27.04 -9.88
N PRO A 186 6.73 27.31 -11.08
CA PRO A 186 6.02 26.31 -11.87
C PRO A 186 6.87 25.06 -12.06
N ALA A 187 6.24 23.90 -11.96
CA ALA A 187 6.91 22.62 -12.16
C ALA A 187 5.97 21.63 -12.83
N ILE A 188 6.53 20.69 -13.59
CA ILE A 188 5.80 19.65 -14.30
C ILE A 188 5.89 18.37 -13.48
N PHE A 189 4.76 17.70 -13.27
CA PHE A 189 4.67 16.44 -12.54
C PHE A 189 4.16 15.33 -13.44
N GLN A 190 4.87 14.21 -13.48
CA GLN A 190 4.34 12.97 -14.03
C GLN A 190 3.29 12.42 -13.09
N MET A 191 2.05 12.33 -13.57
CA MET A 191 0.93 11.72 -12.85
C MET A 191 0.25 10.69 -13.75
N ILE A 192 -0.74 9.98 -13.21
CA ILE A 192 -1.56 9.04 -13.98
C ILE A 192 -3.05 9.27 -13.81
N VAL A 193 -3.80 8.91 -14.84
CA VAL A 193 -5.20 8.50 -14.70
C VAL A 193 -5.19 6.99 -14.59
N CYS A 194 -5.37 6.45 -13.39
CA CYS A 194 -5.33 5.01 -13.16
C CYS A 194 -6.51 4.30 -13.85
N PRO A 195 -6.48 2.96 -13.99
CA PRO A 195 -7.46 2.20 -14.78
C PRO A 195 -8.89 2.35 -14.27
N SER A 196 -9.09 2.52 -12.96
CA SER A 196 -10.43 2.78 -12.39
C SER A 196 -11.07 4.11 -12.84
N HIS A 197 -10.31 4.98 -13.51
CA HIS A 197 -10.78 6.25 -14.08
C HIS A 197 -10.50 6.36 -15.58
N CYS A 198 -9.97 5.32 -16.20
CA CYS A 198 -9.76 5.26 -17.63
C CYS A 198 -10.84 4.35 -18.23
N ARG A 199 -11.54 4.82 -19.27
CA ARG A 199 -12.56 4.00 -19.95
C ARG A 199 -11.96 2.96 -20.91
N ALA A 200 -10.71 3.17 -21.38
CA ALA A 200 -10.14 2.40 -22.48
C ALA A 200 -8.64 2.69 -22.69
N ALA A 201 -7.78 2.48 -21.70
CA ALA A 201 -6.35 2.38 -21.99
C ALA A 201 -6.00 0.89 -22.05
N PRO A 202 -5.46 0.39 -23.18
CA PRO A 202 -5.07 -0.99 -23.30
C PRO A 202 -4.06 -1.31 -22.21
N ALA A 203 -4.27 -2.46 -21.60
CA ALA A 203 -3.32 -3.01 -20.68
C ALA A 203 -2.02 -3.31 -21.44
N LEU A 204 -0.93 -2.58 -21.17
CA LEU A 204 0.38 -2.92 -21.71
C LEU A 204 0.77 -4.37 -21.37
N HIS A 205 0.62 -4.82 -20.10
CA HIS A 205 0.77 -6.24 -19.69
C HIS A 205 0.10 -6.55 -18.34
N HIS A 206 -0.78 -7.56 -18.22
CA HIS A 206 -1.27 -7.98 -16.90
C HIS A 206 -0.27 -8.87 -16.15
N ILE A 207 -0.08 -8.62 -14.86
CA ILE A 207 0.69 -9.48 -13.97
C ILE A 207 -0.15 -10.70 -13.55
N PRO A 208 0.38 -11.94 -13.68
CA PRO A 208 -0.28 -13.12 -13.13
C PRO A 208 -0.51 -12.95 -11.63
N ALA A 209 -1.77 -12.98 -11.23
CA ALA A 209 -2.21 -12.86 -9.84
C ALA A 209 -3.32 -13.88 -9.54
N CYS A 210 -3.26 -15.05 -10.20
CA CYS A 210 -4.02 -16.23 -9.76
C CYS A 210 -3.77 -16.45 -8.26
N CYS A 211 -4.76 -17.02 -7.56
CA CYS A 211 -4.61 -17.47 -6.18
C CYS A 211 -3.37 -18.36 -6.08
N MET A 212 -2.35 -17.87 -5.40
CA MET A 212 -1.01 -18.44 -5.29
C MET A 212 -0.17 -18.31 -6.59
N PRO A 213 1.10 -17.86 -6.48
CA PRO A 213 2.03 -17.78 -7.61
C PRO A 213 2.25 -19.10 -8.38
N ASP A 214 2.02 -20.25 -7.76
CA ASP A 214 2.11 -21.58 -8.39
C ASP A 214 0.75 -22.22 -8.64
N CYS A 215 -0.10 -21.41 -9.25
CA CYS A 215 -1.37 -21.85 -9.79
C CYS A 215 -1.09 -22.87 -10.92
N GLY A 216 -1.02 -24.16 -10.57
CA GLY A 216 -0.75 -25.30 -11.48
C GLY A 216 -1.84 -25.57 -12.52
N VAL A 217 -2.80 -24.66 -12.64
CA VAL A 217 -3.81 -24.66 -13.68
C VAL A 217 -3.14 -24.18 -14.96
N SER A 218 -2.97 -25.08 -15.92
CA SER A 218 -2.58 -24.71 -17.27
C SER A 218 -3.75 -24.01 -17.97
N GLY A 219 -3.47 -22.93 -18.68
CA GLY A 219 -4.49 -22.22 -19.45
C GLY A 219 -4.14 -20.77 -19.75
N LYS A 220 -4.97 -20.14 -20.57
CA LYS A 220 -4.88 -18.71 -20.83
C LYS A 220 -5.33 -17.94 -19.59
N LEU A 221 -4.48 -17.06 -19.08
CA LEU A 221 -4.85 -16.13 -18.03
C LEU A 221 -5.88 -15.12 -18.57
N GLN A 222 -6.93 -14.90 -17.79
CA GLN A 222 -7.94 -13.89 -18.03
C GLN A 222 -7.47 -12.57 -17.43
N GLU A 223 -7.45 -11.54 -18.27
CA GLU A 223 -7.09 -10.19 -17.90
C GLU A 223 -8.22 -9.53 -17.10
N CYS A 224 -7.89 -8.92 -15.96
CA CYS A 224 -8.85 -8.13 -15.20
C CYS A 224 -9.08 -6.78 -15.90
N ARG A 225 -10.35 -6.42 -16.10
CA ARG A 225 -10.74 -5.12 -16.67
C ARG A 225 -10.37 -3.92 -15.79
N ASN A 226 -10.32 -4.11 -14.46
CA ASN A 226 -10.23 -2.99 -13.51
C ASN A 226 -8.84 -2.79 -12.89
N CYS A 227 -7.93 -3.76 -13.01
CA CYS A 227 -6.58 -3.67 -12.45
C CYS A 227 -5.58 -4.47 -13.27
N ILE A 228 -4.32 -4.45 -12.84
CA ILE A 228 -3.20 -5.08 -13.53
C ILE A 228 -3.16 -6.61 -13.43
N ARG A 229 -4.10 -7.23 -12.70
CA ARG A 229 -4.04 -8.66 -12.39
C ARG A 229 -4.62 -9.51 -13.52
N SER A 230 -3.97 -10.61 -13.86
CA SER A 230 -4.54 -11.68 -14.66
C SER A 230 -4.72 -12.94 -13.83
N PHE A 231 -5.74 -13.74 -14.12
CA PHE A 231 -6.14 -14.87 -13.28
C PHE A 231 -6.72 -15.99 -14.12
N HIS A 232 -6.64 -17.23 -13.65
CA HIS A 232 -7.41 -18.31 -14.27
C HIS A 232 -8.89 -18.18 -13.88
N PRO A 233 -9.83 -18.21 -14.84
CA PRO A 233 -11.26 -18.08 -14.52
C PRO A 233 -11.76 -19.09 -13.47
N ARG A 234 -11.15 -20.28 -13.42
CA ARG A 234 -11.46 -21.37 -12.48
C ARG A 234 -10.82 -21.21 -11.10
N CYS A 235 -9.85 -20.32 -10.96
CA CYS A 235 -9.17 -20.10 -9.68
C CYS A 235 -9.81 -18.96 -8.87
N ARG A 236 -10.91 -18.37 -9.35
CA ARG A 236 -11.65 -17.37 -8.58
C ARG A 236 -12.32 -18.03 -7.38
N ASN A 237 -12.06 -17.48 -6.20
CA ASN A 237 -12.69 -17.89 -4.95
C ASN A 237 -13.95 -17.08 -4.63
N VAL A 238 -14.13 -15.91 -5.29
CA VAL A 238 -15.26 -15.02 -5.01
C VAL A 238 -16.47 -15.40 -5.85
N VAL A 239 -17.57 -15.71 -5.17
CA VAL A 239 -18.89 -15.92 -5.76
C VAL A 239 -19.81 -14.76 -5.37
N GLN A 240 -20.63 -14.26 -6.30
CA GLN A 240 -21.63 -13.22 -5.99
C GLN A 240 -22.94 -13.87 -5.54
N PHE A 241 -23.56 -13.32 -4.51
CA PHE A 241 -24.91 -13.68 -4.09
C PHE A 241 -25.85 -12.52 -4.38
N ASN A 242 -27.04 -12.81 -4.91
CA ASN A 242 -28.08 -11.79 -5.06
C ASN A 242 -28.86 -11.58 -3.75
N GLN A 243 -29.81 -10.64 -3.74
CA GLN A 243 -30.68 -10.34 -2.58
C GLN A 243 -31.54 -11.53 -2.10
N HIS A 244 -31.60 -12.62 -2.88
CA HIS A 244 -32.33 -13.85 -2.57
C HIS A 244 -31.38 -15.01 -2.24
N ASN A 245 -30.11 -14.73 -1.91
CA ASN A 245 -29.05 -15.71 -1.64
C ASN A 245 -28.84 -16.73 -2.77
N ARG A 246 -29.21 -16.40 -4.01
CA ARG A 246 -28.86 -17.23 -5.16
C ARG A 246 -27.48 -16.84 -5.65
N GLN A 247 -26.64 -17.86 -5.81
CA GLN A 247 -25.32 -17.72 -6.40
C GLN A 247 -25.46 -17.24 -7.85
N MET A 248 -24.72 -16.19 -8.19
CA MET A 248 -24.55 -15.70 -9.55
C MET A 248 -23.09 -15.81 -9.96
N ASP A 249 -22.87 -16.05 -11.25
CA ASP A 249 -21.54 -16.00 -11.83
C ASP A 249 -20.99 -14.58 -11.72
N ALA A 250 -19.89 -14.41 -10.99
CA ALA A 250 -19.18 -13.14 -10.95
C ALA A 250 -18.68 -12.78 -12.36
N PRO A 251 -18.68 -11.48 -12.76
CA PRO A 251 -18.20 -11.02 -14.07
C PRO A 251 -16.87 -11.66 -14.44
N LYS A 252 -16.84 -12.37 -15.58
CA LYS A 252 -15.70 -13.23 -15.98
C LYS A 252 -14.39 -12.45 -16.17
N ASP A 253 -14.49 -11.14 -16.38
CA ASP A 253 -13.41 -10.20 -16.65
C ASP A 253 -12.94 -9.42 -15.40
N LEU A 254 -13.38 -9.80 -14.20
CA LEU A 254 -12.92 -9.19 -12.95
C LEU A 254 -12.20 -10.22 -12.05
N CYS A 255 -11.04 -9.83 -11.53
CA CYS A 255 -10.31 -10.62 -10.54
C CYS A 255 -10.99 -10.52 -9.18
N ASP A 256 -10.71 -11.49 -8.30
CA ASP A 256 -11.26 -11.56 -6.95
C ASP A 256 -11.07 -10.25 -6.17
N ALA A 257 -9.88 -9.64 -6.22
CA ALA A 257 -9.65 -8.36 -5.53
C ALA A 257 -10.57 -7.25 -6.04
N CYS A 258 -10.71 -7.08 -7.36
CA CYS A 258 -11.63 -6.08 -7.90
C CYS A 258 -13.11 -6.41 -7.64
N LEU A 259 -13.48 -7.70 -7.61
CA LEU A 259 -14.84 -8.13 -7.28
C LEU A 259 -15.21 -7.80 -5.83
N CYS A 260 -14.23 -7.88 -4.94
CA CYS A 260 -14.39 -7.52 -3.53
C CYS A 260 -14.02 -6.06 -3.24
N GLU A 261 -13.96 -5.17 -4.24
CA GLU A 261 -13.56 -3.76 -4.03
C GLU A 261 -12.24 -3.59 -3.25
N ASP A 262 -11.24 -4.41 -3.58
CA ASP A 262 -9.93 -4.50 -2.92
C ASP A 262 -9.94 -5.08 -1.49
N VAL A 263 -11.04 -5.68 -1.02
CA VAL A 263 -11.20 -6.22 0.35
C VAL A 263 -10.56 -7.60 0.56
N ILE A 264 -9.92 -8.19 -0.45
CA ILE A 264 -9.30 -9.51 -0.26
C ILE A 264 -7.89 -9.38 0.22
N VAL A 265 -7.66 -9.82 1.45
CA VAL A 265 -6.46 -10.56 1.79
C VAL A 265 -6.76 -11.56 2.90
N CYS A 266 -7.07 -12.79 2.52
CA CYS A 266 -6.80 -13.93 3.39
C CYS A 266 -5.32 -14.27 3.15
N ILE A 267 -4.42 -13.70 3.94
CA ILE A 267 -3.00 -14.06 3.89
C ILE A 267 -2.74 -14.98 5.05
N GLU A 268 -2.28 -16.18 4.71
CA GLU A 268 -1.81 -17.18 5.64
C GLU A 268 -0.54 -16.67 6.34
N GLN A 269 -0.72 -15.96 7.46
CA GLN A 269 0.38 -15.53 8.32
C GLN A 269 0.45 -16.45 9.54
N PHE A 270 0.71 -17.72 9.27
CA PHE A 270 0.84 -18.71 10.33
C PHE A 270 2.29 -18.83 10.78
N MET A 271 2.48 -18.96 12.10
CA MET A 271 3.76 -19.29 12.69
C MET A 271 3.56 -20.37 13.74
N ASP A 272 4.36 -21.43 13.69
CA ASP A 272 4.29 -22.47 14.71
C ASP A 272 4.73 -21.91 16.08
N LEU A 273 3.89 -22.07 17.11
CA LEU A 273 4.20 -21.62 18.47
C LEU A 273 4.90 -22.73 19.25
N LYS A 274 4.20 -23.84 19.49
CA LYS A 274 4.66 -25.06 20.17
C LYS A 274 3.60 -26.15 19.98
N GLU A 275 4.00 -27.42 19.85
CA GLU A 275 3.14 -28.61 20.01
C GLU A 275 1.71 -28.45 19.43
N GLU A 276 1.58 -28.54 18.09
CA GLU A 276 0.31 -28.42 17.36
C GLU A 276 -0.37 -27.03 17.37
N PHE A 277 0.11 -26.07 18.18
CA PHE A 277 -0.41 -24.70 18.15
C PHE A 277 0.30 -23.84 17.09
N ARG A 278 -0.52 -23.14 16.30
CA ARG A 278 -0.09 -22.09 15.35
C ARG A 278 -0.64 -20.74 15.78
N ILE A 279 0.21 -19.73 15.68
CA ILE A 279 -0.19 -18.33 15.74
C ILE A 279 -0.74 -17.97 14.38
N ASP A 280 -2.01 -17.61 14.30
CA ASP A 280 -2.62 -17.00 13.12
C ASP A 280 -2.54 -15.47 13.25
N MET A 281 -1.65 -14.86 12.47
CA MET A 281 -1.50 -13.40 12.42
C MET A 281 -2.22 -12.77 11.24
N SER A 282 -3.03 -13.53 10.48
CA SER A 282 -3.74 -13.05 9.30
C SER A 282 -4.69 -11.90 9.63
N CYS A 283 -5.41 -12.06 10.74
CA CYS A 283 -6.47 -11.17 11.19
C CYS A 283 -6.05 -10.34 12.41
N PHE A 284 -5.27 -10.91 13.32
CA PHE A 284 -4.88 -10.28 14.59
C PHE A 284 -3.40 -10.51 14.88
N GLY A 285 -2.63 -9.47 15.13
CA GLY A 285 -1.21 -9.61 15.45
C GLY A 285 -0.55 -8.25 15.66
N SER A 286 0.66 -8.21 16.22
CA SER A 286 1.39 -6.95 16.40
C SER A 286 2.14 -6.53 15.13
N ILE A 287 2.91 -5.45 15.19
CA ILE A 287 3.81 -5.03 14.10
C ILE A 287 4.81 -6.11 13.66
N ALA A 288 5.05 -7.10 14.52
CA ALA A 288 5.97 -8.20 14.26
C ALA A 288 5.54 -9.04 13.03
N ARG A 289 4.24 -9.05 12.69
CA ARG A 289 3.71 -9.72 11.49
C ARG A 289 4.20 -9.14 10.15
N TYR A 290 4.87 -7.98 10.18
CA TYR A 290 5.40 -7.29 9.00
C TYR A 290 6.90 -7.52 8.79
N ALA A 291 7.56 -8.30 9.65
CA ALA A 291 8.95 -8.69 9.41
C ALA A 291 9.00 -9.62 8.19
N ASN A 292 9.65 -9.17 7.12
CA ASN A 292 9.71 -9.92 5.87
C ASN A 292 10.71 -11.07 5.92
N ASN A 293 10.56 -12.04 5.01
CA ASN A 293 11.49 -13.14 4.86
C ASN A 293 12.80 -12.71 4.16
N SER A 294 13.93 -13.17 4.68
CA SER A 294 15.22 -13.18 4.01
C SER A 294 15.86 -14.56 4.12
N CYS A 295 16.12 -15.21 2.98
CA CYS A 295 16.52 -16.62 2.96
C CYS A 295 17.92 -16.86 3.53
N LYS A 296 18.88 -15.95 3.26
CA LYS A 296 20.28 -16.12 3.70
C LYS A 296 20.80 -14.98 4.57
N ASN A 297 20.26 -13.78 4.40
CA ASN A 297 20.78 -12.56 5.05
C ASN A 297 19.83 -11.98 6.08
N TYR A 298 19.00 -12.81 6.72
CA TYR A 298 18.14 -12.35 7.81
C TYR A 298 18.96 -11.78 8.96
N ASN A 299 18.35 -10.85 9.70
CA ASN A 299 19.01 -10.10 10.78
C ASN A 299 18.21 -10.12 12.09
N ALA A 300 17.12 -10.86 12.12
CA ALA A 300 16.32 -11.11 13.30
C ALA A 300 15.76 -12.55 13.30
N ASP A 301 15.31 -12.98 14.47
CA ASP A 301 14.72 -14.29 14.73
C ASP A 301 13.43 -14.17 15.53
N PHE A 302 12.62 -15.24 15.52
CA PHE A 302 11.43 -15.39 16.37
C PHE A 302 11.58 -16.56 17.36
N PRO A 303 12.46 -16.48 18.37
CA PRO A 303 12.47 -17.45 19.46
C PRO A 303 11.13 -17.45 20.21
N TRP A 304 10.81 -18.58 20.85
CA TRP A 304 9.72 -18.65 21.81
C TRP A 304 10.26 -18.67 23.24
N LYS A 305 9.46 -18.21 24.19
CA LYS A 305 9.75 -18.28 25.63
C LYS A 305 8.45 -18.41 26.41
N MET A 306 8.50 -19.07 27.57
CA MET A 306 7.40 -19.02 28.54
C MET A 306 7.37 -17.65 29.21
N VAL A 307 6.25 -16.95 29.09
CA VAL A 307 6.04 -15.61 29.65
C VAL A 307 4.95 -15.71 30.72
N CYS A 308 5.18 -15.07 31.87
CA CYS A 308 4.15 -14.91 32.89
C CYS A 308 3.09 -13.93 32.37
N VAL A 309 1.86 -14.38 32.18
CA VAL A 309 0.77 -13.58 31.59
C VAL A 309 -0.24 -13.10 32.62
N GLY A 310 -0.08 -13.51 33.87
CA GLY A 310 -0.89 -13.08 34.99
C GLY A 310 -0.76 -14.01 36.18
N GLU A 311 -1.59 -13.76 37.19
CA GLU A 311 -1.71 -14.61 38.37
C GLU A 311 -3.15 -15.09 38.49
N ASN A 312 -3.33 -16.34 38.89
CA ASN A 312 -4.63 -16.90 39.24
C ASN A 312 -4.58 -17.47 40.67
N LYS A 313 -5.72 -17.99 41.16
CA LYS A 313 -5.80 -18.57 42.52
C LYS A 313 -4.82 -19.73 42.78
N LYS A 314 -4.21 -20.30 41.73
CA LYS A 314 -3.25 -21.41 41.77
C LYS A 314 -1.81 -20.95 41.52
N GLY A 315 -1.56 -19.65 41.38
CA GLY A 315 -0.25 -19.06 41.15
C GLY A 315 -0.10 -18.41 39.78
N ASN A 316 1.15 -18.21 39.36
CA ASN A 316 1.48 -17.52 38.11
C ASN A 316 1.09 -18.37 36.89
N LEU A 317 0.37 -17.76 35.96
CA LEU A 317 0.01 -18.34 34.68
C LEU A 317 1.12 -18.05 33.67
N TYR A 318 1.64 -19.10 33.03
CA TYR A 318 2.66 -18.97 32.00
C TYR A 318 2.14 -19.46 30.66
N GLU A 319 2.43 -18.72 29.59
CA GLU A 319 2.09 -19.06 28.22
C GLU A 319 3.33 -19.01 27.33
N PRO A 320 3.46 -19.92 26.35
CA PRO A 320 4.47 -19.78 25.32
C PRO A 320 4.14 -18.58 24.45
N ARG A 321 5.14 -17.70 24.22
CA ARG A 321 5.02 -16.58 23.27
C ARG A 321 6.24 -16.51 22.38
N ARG A 322 6.04 -16.09 21.13
CA ARG A 322 7.12 -15.73 20.19
C ARG A 322 7.42 -14.24 20.31
N TYR A 323 8.68 -13.85 20.17
CA TYR A 323 9.09 -12.45 20.15
C TYR A 323 10.16 -12.24 19.09
N LEU A 324 10.11 -11.08 18.43
CA LEU A 324 11.09 -10.70 17.42
C LEU A 324 12.34 -10.15 18.12
N VAL A 325 13.50 -10.71 17.82
CA VAL A 325 14.79 -10.28 18.38
C VAL A 325 15.82 -10.15 17.27
N ALA A 326 16.64 -9.10 17.31
CA ALA A 326 17.76 -8.97 16.39
C ALA A 326 18.79 -10.07 16.66
N SER A 327 19.23 -10.75 15.60
CA SER A 327 20.27 -11.79 15.68
C SER A 327 21.69 -11.24 15.45
N LYS A 328 21.76 -9.98 14.99
CA LYS A 328 22.98 -9.18 14.80
C LYS A 328 22.62 -7.69 14.82
N ASP A 329 23.62 -6.83 14.89
CA ASP A 329 23.42 -5.37 14.81
C ASP A 329 22.73 -5.00 13.48
N ILE A 330 21.68 -4.16 13.56
CA ILE A 330 20.91 -3.69 12.42
C ILE A 330 21.14 -2.18 12.29
N GLU A 331 21.76 -1.76 11.18
CA GLU A 331 21.97 -0.34 10.91
C GLU A 331 20.63 0.40 10.79
N LYS A 332 20.61 1.66 11.26
CA LYS A 332 19.42 2.51 11.18
C LYS A 332 18.93 2.64 9.74
N GLY A 333 17.64 2.34 9.52
CA GLY A 333 17.00 2.41 8.21
C GLY A 333 17.13 1.15 7.36
N LYS A 334 17.85 0.11 7.83
CA LYS A 334 17.80 -1.21 7.22
C LYS A 334 16.51 -1.93 7.62
N GLU A 335 15.98 -2.71 6.69
CA GLU A 335 14.82 -3.56 6.93
C GLU A 335 15.15 -4.65 7.96
N VAL A 336 14.19 -4.93 8.85
CA VAL A 336 14.23 -6.07 9.77
C VAL A 336 13.66 -7.28 9.06
N THR A 337 14.48 -8.32 8.90
CA THR A 337 14.13 -9.54 8.16
C THR A 337 14.41 -10.78 8.99
N ILE A 338 13.57 -11.79 8.84
CA ILE A 338 13.68 -13.09 9.52
C ILE A 338 13.81 -14.21 8.49
N SER A 339 14.22 -15.41 8.91
CA SER A 339 13.99 -16.61 8.10
C SER A 339 12.64 -17.21 8.45
N TYR A 340 11.79 -17.46 7.45
CA TYR A 340 10.53 -18.18 7.67
C TYR A 340 10.75 -19.69 7.85
N GLY A 341 11.99 -20.19 7.70
CA GLY A 341 12.31 -21.61 7.81
C GLY A 341 11.85 -22.45 6.61
N PHE A 342 11.14 -21.85 5.66
CA PHE A 342 10.85 -22.41 4.35
C PHE A 342 11.33 -21.45 3.27
N ILE A 343 12.00 -21.97 2.25
CA ILE A 343 12.11 -21.25 1.00
C ILE A 343 10.74 -21.40 0.37
N ASN A 344 10.00 -20.30 0.22
CA ASN A 344 8.80 -20.33 -0.58
C ASN A 344 9.24 -20.48 -2.04
N GLU A 345 9.46 -21.73 -2.46
CA GLU A 345 9.82 -22.09 -3.84
C GLU A 345 8.76 -21.58 -4.82
N PHE A 346 7.54 -21.36 -4.32
CA PHE A 346 6.36 -21.06 -5.09
C PHE A 346 6.16 -19.55 -5.31
N THR A 347 6.34 -18.68 -4.29
CA THR A 347 6.04 -17.24 -4.45
C THR A 347 7.14 -16.38 -5.07
N GLY A 348 8.31 -16.97 -5.38
CA GLY A 348 9.52 -16.21 -5.69
C GLY A 348 9.98 -15.39 -4.49
N CYS A 349 11.15 -15.68 -3.94
CA CYS A 349 11.66 -14.88 -2.84
C CYS A 349 12.31 -13.58 -3.35
N PHE A 350 11.74 -12.44 -2.98
CA PHE A 350 12.30 -11.11 -3.30
C PHE A 350 13.29 -10.61 -2.26
N CYS A 351 13.91 -11.47 -1.46
CA CYS A 351 15.01 -11.04 -0.61
C CYS A 351 16.27 -10.82 -1.45
N ASP A 352 17.22 -10.02 -0.95
CA ASP A 352 18.42 -9.66 -1.71
C ASP A 352 19.28 -10.86 -2.13
N THR A 353 19.12 -12.02 -1.47
CA THR A 353 19.85 -13.24 -1.81
C THR A 353 19.13 -14.16 -2.81
N CYS A 354 17.86 -13.88 -3.11
CA CYS A 354 17.02 -14.69 -4.00
C CYS A 354 16.48 -13.92 -5.20
N LYS A 355 16.56 -12.59 -5.20
CA LYS A 355 16.38 -11.79 -6.42
C LYS A 355 17.38 -12.33 -7.45
N PRO A 356 16.95 -12.72 -8.66
CA PRO A 356 17.90 -12.93 -9.74
C PRO A 356 18.70 -11.62 -9.92
N PRO A 357 19.98 -11.69 -10.32
CA PRO A 357 20.69 -10.49 -10.74
C PRO A 357 19.81 -9.83 -11.78
N VAL A 358 19.27 -8.66 -11.43
CA VAL A 358 18.52 -7.84 -12.37
C VAL A 358 19.60 -7.36 -13.32
N ASP A 359 19.79 -8.09 -14.42
CA ASP A 359 20.41 -7.50 -15.59
C ASP A 359 19.57 -6.25 -15.83
N PRO A 360 20.15 -5.03 -15.84
CA PRO A 360 19.39 -3.85 -16.19
C PRO A 360 18.98 -4.05 -17.64
N VAL A 361 17.83 -4.71 -17.83
CA VAL A 361 17.01 -4.52 -19.00
C VAL A 361 16.67 -3.04 -18.91
N GLU A 362 17.53 -2.22 -19.52
CA GLU A 362 17.04 -1.05 -20.21
C GLU A 362 15.76 -1.51 -20.86
N LEU A 363 14.63 -0.96 -20.39
CA LEU A 363 13.41 -0.94 -21.17
C LEU A 363 13.81 -0.31 -22.50
N GLN A 364 14.32 -1.11 -23.43
CA GLN A 364 14.48 -0.72 -24.82
C GLN A 364 13.05 -0.74 -25.32
N TRP A 365 12.46 0.45 -25.28
CA TRP A 365 11.27 0.78 -26.05
C TRP A 365 11.52 0.27 -27.45
N ASP A 366 10.71 -0.68 -27.89
CA ASP A 366 10.72 -1.09 -29.28
C ASP A 366 10.31 0.15 -30.09
N LYS A 367 11.30 0.79 -30.71
CA LYS A 367 11.09 2.01 -31.51
C LYS A 367 10.30 1.73 -32.78
N ASP A 368 10.06 0.45 -33.08
CA ASP A 368 9.41 -0.01 -34.29
C ASP A 368 7.99 -0.54 -34.04
N ALA A 369 7.47 -0.45 -32.81
CA ALA A 369 6.06 -0.72 -32.52
C ALA A 369 5.18 0.34 -33.21
N LYS A 370 4.68 0.00 -34.41
CA LYS A 370 3.72 0.80 -35.15
C LYS A 370 2.39 0.79 -34.40
N ASP A 371 1.86 1.99 -34.17
CA ASP A 371 0.50 2.21 -33.70
C ASP A 371 -0.50 1.67 -34.74
N ASP A 372 -1.17 0.57 -34.41
CA ASP A 372 -2.39 0.10 -35.09
C ASP A 372 -3.64 0.40 -34.24
#